data_AF-A0AB36YHK0-F1
#
_entry.id   AF-A0AB36YHK0-F1
#
_cell.length_a   1.000
_cell.length_b   1.000
_cell.length_c   1.000
_cell.angle_alpha   90.00
_cell.angle_beta   90.00
_cell.angle_gamma   90.00
#
_symmetry.space_group_name_H-M   'P 1'
#
loop_
_entity.id
_entity.type
_entity.pdbx_description
1 polymer ?
#
loop_
_entity_poly.entity_id
_entity_poly.type
_entity_poly.pdbx_seq_one_letter_code
_entity_poly.pdbx_strand_id
1 'polypeptide(L)' 'LQELDQPPIIAPVAKAAKTLMTSGDVAAGIDEAFTLARSSHRGPVFVDVPMDAFFDSSTGSVGSGEGTRVEPDGESIQA' A
#
# COMPACT_ATOMS: atom_id res chain seq x y z
N LEU A 1 -13.04 -22.75 7.70
CA LEU A 1 -12.38 -21.43 7.71
C LEU A 1 -12.41 -20.88 6.30
N GLN A 2 -12.60 -19.58 6.13
CA GLN A 2 -12.51 -18.93 4.81
C GLN A 2 -11.10 -18.38 4.64
N GLU A 3 -10.14 -19.29 4.42
CA GLU A 3 -8.77 -18.91 4.05
C GLU A 3 -8.74 -18.63 2.55
N LEU A 4 -8.56 -17.35 2.20
CA LEU A 4 -8.41 -16.88 0.83
C LEU A 4 -7.11 -16.10 0.74
N ASP A 5 -6.22 -16.52 -0.14
CA ASP A 5 -5.04 -15.72 -0.51
C ASP A 5 -5.51 -14.56 -1.40
N GLN A 6 -5.88 -13.44 -0.76
CA GLN A 6 -6.46 -12.26 -1.41
C GLN A 6 -5.48 -11.48 -2.29
N PRO A 7 -4.22 -11.23 -1.90
CA PRO A 7 -3.33 -10.36 -2.67
C PRO A 7 -3.17 -10.74 -4.15
N PRO A 8 -2.99 -12.02 -4.55
CA PRO A 8 -2.89 -12.38 -5.97
C PRO A 8 -4.16 -12.09 -6.78
N ILE A 9 -5.32 -12.09 -6.13
CA ILE A 9 -6.62 -11.80 -6.77
C ILE A 9 -6.78 -10.29 -7.02
N ILE A 10 -6.28 -9.46 -6.09
CA ILE A 10 -6.40 -8.00 -6.16
C ILE A 10 -5.28 -7.37 -6.98
N ALA A 11 -4.11 -8.00 -7.06
CA ALA A 11 -2.92 -7.50 -7.76
C ALA A 11 -3.18 -6.98 -9.20
N PRO A 12 -4.02 -7.61 -10.04
CA PRO A 12 -4.26 -7.12 -11.40
C PRO A 12 -4.99 -5.76 -11.49
N VAL A 13 -5.66 -5.33 -10.42
CA VAL A 13 -6.50 -4.12 -10.39
C VAL A 13 -6.04 -3.09 -9.34
N ALA A 14 -4.95 -3.39 -8.63
CA ALA A 14 -4.36 -2.49 -7.64
C ALA A 14 -2.96 -2.07 -8.05
N LYS A 15 -2.56 -0.87 -7.62
CA LYS A 15 -1.20 -0.37 -7.78
C LYS A 15 -0.18 -1.22 -7.00
N ALA A 16 -0.61 -1.79 -5.87
CA ALA A 16 0.08 -2.86 -5.17
C ALA A 16 -0.94 -3.68 -4.36
N ALA A 17 -0.60 -4.94 -4.13
CA ALA A 17 -1.30 -5.83 -3.21
C ALA A 17 -0.25 -6.65 -2.45
N LYS A 18 -0.23 -6.58 -1.12
CA LYS A 18 0.78 -7.28 -0.29
C LYS A 18 0.21 -7.72 1.06
N THR A 19 0.86 -8.71 1.66
CA THR A 19 0.60 -9.13 3.04
C THR A 19 1.70 -8.59 3.97
N LEU A 20 1.33 -8.03 5.11
CA LEU A 20 2.25 -7.65 6.18
C LEU A 20 2.26 -8.77 7.22
N MET A 21 3.34 -9.56 7.25
CA MET A 21 3.37 -10.84 7.95
C MET A 21 3.52 -10.71 9.46
N THR A 22 4.02 -9.58 9.95
CA THR A 22 4.23 -9.37 11.39
C THR A 22 3.68 -8.03 11.86
N SER A 23 3.36 -7.93 13.15
CA SER A 23 2.96 -6.67 13.79
C SER A 23 4.03 -5.58 13.63
N GLY A 24 5.31 -5.95 13.60
CA GLY A 24 6.43 -5.02 13.37
C GLY A 24 6.45 -4.40 11.97
N ASP A 25 5.89 -5.08 10.98
CA ASP A 25 5.84 -4.60 9.58
C ASP A 25 4.71 -3.59 9.35
N VAL A 26 3.69 -3.58 10.22
CA VAL A 26 2.45 -2.81 10.01
C VAL A 26 2.71 -1.31 9.87
N ALA A 27 3.52 -0.71 10.75
CA ALA A 27 3.75 0.73 10.73
C ALA A 27 4.39 1.21 9.42
N ALA A 28 5.52 0.61 9.04
CA ALA A 28 6.23 0.96 7.80
C ALA A 28 5.43 0.55 6.56
N GLY A 29 4.80 -0.63 6.58
CA GLY A 29 4.05 -1.16 5.45
C GLY A 29 2.80 -0.34 5.11
N ILE A 30 2.10 0.18 6.12
CA ILE A 30 0.93 1.06 5.93
C ILE A 30 1.36 2.47 5.48
N ASP A 31 2.44 3.04 6.03
CA ASP A 31 2.99 4.32 5.56
C ASP A 31 3.39 4.25 4.08
N GLU A 32 4.06 3.17 3.67
CA GLU A 32 4.41 2.90 2.28
C GLU A 32 3.15 2.75 1.41
N ALA A 33 2.12 2.05 1.90
CA ALA A 33 0.87 1.86 1.17
C ALA A 33 0.16 3.19 0.88
N PHE A 34 0.09 4.09 1.86
CA PHE A 34 -0.46 5.43 1.67
C PHE A 34 0.40 6.28 0.73
N THR A 35 1.72 6.24 0.89
CA THR A 35 2.66 6.92 -0.01
C THR A 35 2.46 6.47 -1.46
N LEU A 36 2.37 5.15 -1.68
CA LEU A 36 2.21 4.59 -3.01
C LEU A 36 0.84 4.94 -3.61
N ALA A 37 -0.24 4.82 -2.84
CA ALA A 37 -1.59 5.18 -3.29
C ALA A 37 -1.70 6.65 -3.72
N ARG A 38 -0.98 7.54 -3.03
CA ARG A 38 -0.99 8.99 -3.31
C ARG A 38 0.03 9.42 -4.37
N SER A 39 1.01 8.59 -4.70
CA SER A 39 2.02 8.86 -5.72
C SER A 39 1.42 8.79 -7.14
N SER A 40 1.91 9.61 -8.07
CA SER A 40 1.55 9.51 -9.49
C SER A 40 2.07 8.19 -10.10
N HIS A 41 1.32 7.46 -10.91
CA HIS A 41 -0.13 7.54 -11.14
C HIS A 41 -0.88 6.99 -9.92
N ARG A 42 -1.91 7.72 -9.45
CA ARG A 42 -2.62 7.36 -8.23
C ARG A 42 -3.52 6.15 -8.47
N GLY A 43 -3.68 5.32 -7.45
CA GLY A 43 -4.47 4.10 -7.55
C GLY A 43 -4.62 3.39 -6.22
N PRO A 44 -5.51 2.38 -6.14
CA PRO A 44 -5.73 1.64 -4.91
C PRO A 44 -4.51 0.80 -4.55
N VAL A 45 -4.22 0.69 -3.25
CA VAL A 45 -3.22 -0.22 -2.70
C VAL A 45 -3.94 -1.12 -1.71
N PHE A 46 -3.71 -2.42 -1.83
CA PHE A 46 -4.29 -3.44 -0.97
C PHE A 46 -3.22 -3.94 0.01
N VAL A 47 -3.59 -3.98 1.28
CA VAL A 47 -2.76 -4.53 2.36
C VAL A 47 -3.60 -5.56 3.09
N ASP A 48 -3.09 -6.78 3.13
CA ASP A 48 -3.60 -7.86 3.96
C ASP A 48 -2.75 -8.01 5.23
N VAL A 49 -3.40 -8.29 6.36
CA VAL A 49 -2.73 -8.47 7.66
C VAL A 49 -3.30 -9.73 8.30
N PRO A 50 -2.48 -10.77 8.53
CA PRO A 50 -2.90 -11.97 9.25
C PRO A 50 -3.47 -11.64 10.63
N MET A 51 -4.49 -12.39 11.06
CA MET A 51 -5.22 -12.10 12.31
C MET A 51 -4.33 -12.18 13.56
N ASP A 52 -3.35 -13.08 13.58
CA ASP A 52 -2.35 -13.17 14.64
C ASP A 52 -1.47 -11.92 14.69
N ALA A 53 -0.97 -11.45 13.55
CA ALA A 53 -0.22 -10.20 13.44
C ALA A 53 -1.07 -8.98 13.82
N PHE A 54 -2.37 -8.98 13.48
CA PHE A 54 -3.30 -7.89 13.82
C PHE A 54 -3.59 -7.78 15.32
N PHE A 55 -3.59 -8.91 16.05
CA PHE A 55 -3.80 -8.94 17.49
C PHE A 55 -2.51 -8.88 18.32
N ASP A 56 -1.35 -8.90 17.68
CA ASP A 56 -0.06 -8.71 18.33
C ASP A 56 0.30 -7.21 18.47
N SER A 57 1.28 -6.88 19.30
CA SER A 57 1.67 -5.51 19.61
C SER A 57 3.12 -5.21 19.24
N SER A 58 3.32 -4.10 18.53
CA SER A 58 4.64 -3.57 18.19
C SER A 58 4.63 -2.03 18.26
N THR A 59 5.81 -1.43 18.15
CA THR A 59 5.96 0.03 18.01
C THR A 59 6.73 0.35 16.74
N GLY A 60 6.33 1.41 16.04
CA GLY A 60 7.02 1.90 14.86
C GLY A 60 6.73 3.37 14.61
N SER A 61 7.47 3.97 13.68
CA SER A 61 7.24 5.33 13.20
C SER A 61 6.46 5.30 11.89
N VAL A 62 5.56 6.27 11.71
CA VAL A 62 4.88 6.52 10.42
C VAL A 62 5.23 7.92 9.94
N GLY A 63 5.32 8.09 8.63
CA GLY A 63 5.54 9.39 7.99
C GLY A 63 4.24 10.16 7.78
N SER A 64 4.31 11.21 6.95
CA SER A 64 3.11 11.92 6.48
C SER A 64 2.31 11.12 5.44
N GLY A 65 2.92 10.04 4.90
CA GLY A 65 2.46 9.25 3.76
C GLY A 65 2.51 9.99 2.41
N GLU A 66 3.21 11.13 2.30
CA GLU A 66 3.15 12.03 1.12
C GLU A 66 3.51 11.30 -0.16
N GLY A 67 2.66 11.44 -1.18
CA GLY A 67 2.86 10.78 -2.46
C GLY A 67 3.88 11.52 -3.32
N THR A 68 4.67 10.76 -4.08
CA THR A 68 5.59 11.31 -5.09
C THR A 68 4.79 11.76 -6.31
N ARG A 69 4.87 13.05 -6.65
CA ARG A 69 4.29 13.60 -7.88
C ARG A 69 5.26 13.41 -9.04
N VAL A 70 4.76 12.88 -10.16
CA VAL A 70 5.43 12.90 -11.47
C VAL A 70 4.78 14.00 -12.30
N GLU A 71 5.59 14.87 -12.89
CA GLU A 71 5.13 15.94 -13.80
C GLU A 71 4.71 15.32 -15.15
N PRO A 72 3.57 15.71 -15.74
CA PRO A 72 3.21 15.24 -17.07
C PRO A 72 4.19 15.75 -18.14
N ASP A 73 4.37 14.96 -19.21
CA ASP A 73 5.20 15.36 -20.34
C ASP A 73 4.65 16.64 -20.99
N GLY A 74 5.50 17.64 -21.18
CA GLY A 74 5.11 18.98 -21.66
C GLY A 74 4.36 19.00 -22.99
N GLU A 75 4.63 18.03 -23.87
CA GLU A 75 3.92 17.87 -25.15
C GLU A 75 2.47 17.40 -24.96
N SER A 76 2.18 16.63 -23.91
CA SER A 76 0.84 16.08 -23.63
C SER A 76 -0.16 17.13 -23.12
N ILE A 77 0.31 18.32 -22.75
CA ILE A 77 -0.47 19.39 -22.10
C ILE A 77 -0.66 20.64 -22.96
N GLN A 78 -0.12 20.66 -24.20
CA GLN A 78 -0.23 21.79 -25.13
C GLN A 78 -1.33 21.65 -26.21
N ALA A 79 -2.31 20.75 -26.03
CA ALA A 79 -3.40 20.51 -26.98
C ALA A 79 -4.34 21.72 -27.20
#